data_AF-A0AAD9X0L9-F1
#
_entry.id   AF-A0AAD9X0L9-F1
#
_cell.length_a   1.000
_cell.length_b   1.000
_cell.length_c   1.000
_cell.angle_alpha   90.00
_cell.angle_beta   90.00
_cell.angle_gamma   90.00
#
_symmetry.space_group_name_H-M   'P 1'
#
loop_
_entity.id
_entity.type
_entity.pdbx_description
1 polymer ?
#
loop_
_entity_poly.entity_id
_entity_poly.type
_entity_poly.pdbx_seq_one_letter_code
_entity_poly.pdbx_strand_id
1 'polypeptide(L)'
;MLWVVTEFVRDHCHKLLSGNHNHFLRSHRHVQDCDVAQVQSLRSVGVKKVMDHLLDKSESYAAMGHTIKDLLNRLDFLRSILEDGSMGDTGFIKGFTCCMFTYTTETEFDTHWLKAIETFG
;
A
#
# COMPACT_ATOMS: atom_id res chain seq x y z
N MET A 1 28.40 17.51 9.14
CA MET A 1 28.30 16.70 10.37
C MET A 1 28.38 15.24 9.96
N LEU A 2 29.30 14.46 10.52
CA LEU A 2 29.49 13.04 10.19
C LEU A 2 28.88 12.19 11.29
N TRP A 3 27.94 11.31 10.95
CA TRP A 3 27.41 10.33 11.89
C TRP A 3 28.33 9.13 11.92
N VAL A 4 28.84 8.79 13.11
CA VAL A 4 29.75 7.65 13.31
C VAL A 4 29.14 6.74 14.39
N VAL A 5 29.08 5.44 14.10
CA VAL A 5 28.64 4.44 15.09
C VAL A 5 29.76 4.20 16.08
N THR A 6 29.50 4.40 17.37
CA THR A 6 30.51 4.31 18.44
C THR A 6 30.60 2.95 19.10
N GLU A 7 29.49 2.21 19.20
CA GLU A 7 29.44 0.90 19.86
C GLU A 7 28.26 0.04 19.38
N PHE A 8 28.37 -1.27 19.59
CA PHE A 8 27.29 -2.24 19.41
C PHE A 8 27.13 -3.07 20.68
N VAL A 9 26.08 -2.80 21.45
CA VAL A 9 25.75 -3.59 22.64
C VAL A 9 24.94 -4.81 22.20
N ARG A 10 25.49 -6.01 22.43
CA ARG A 10 24.86 -7.29 22.06
C ARG A 10 24.12 -7.96 23.21
N ASP A 11 24.34 -7.50 24.43
CA ASP A 11 23.70 -8.06 25.62
C ASP A 11 22.25 -7.57 25.72
N HIS A 12 21.34 -8.51 25.95
CA HIS A 12 19.91 -8.25 26.10
C HIS A 12 19.41 -8.81 27.42
N CYS A 13 18.48 -8.12 28.07
CA CYS A 13 17.80 -8.59 29.28
C CYS A 13 16.72 -9.65 29.00
N HIS A 14 16.54 -10.03 27.73
CA HIS A 14 15.57 -11.01 27.30
C HIS A 14 16.11 -11.82 26.11
N LYS A 15 15.47 -12.96 25.84
CA LYS A 15 15.77 -13.74 24.64
C LYS A 15 15.29 -12.98 23.41
N LEU A 16 16.16 -12.90 22.39
CA LEU A 16 15.76 -12.36 21.09
C LEU A 16 14.75 -13.30 20.41
N LEU A 17 13.83 -12.71 19.65
CA LEU A 17 12.92 -13.46 18.79
C LEU A 17 13.73 -14.27 17.77
N SER A 18 13.32 -15.52 17.55
CA SER A 18 13.86 -16.33 16.47
C SER A 18 13.49 -15.70 15.12
N GLY A 19 14.40 -15.71 14.15
CA GLY A 19 14.23 -15.06 12.84
C GLY A 19 12.95 -15.46 12.09
N ASN A 20 12.42 -16.65 12.38
CA ASN A 20 11.17 -17.15 11.79
C ASN A 20 9.93 -16.33 12.22
N HIS A 21 10.04 -15.52 13.28
CA HIS A 21 8.96 -14.72 13.85
C HIS A 21 9.05 -13.23 13.46
N ASN A 22 10.00 -12.87 12.58
CA ASN A 22 10.19 -11.47 12.19
C ASN A 22 8.93 -10.87 11.54
N HIS A 23 8.12 -11.68 10.87
CA HIS A 23 6.85 -11.26 10.27
C HIS A 23 5.83 -10.69 11.28
N PHE A 24 5.99 -10.94 12.59
CA PHE A 24 5.17 -10.30 13.62
C PHE A 24 5.63 -8.87 13.95
N LEU A 25 6.88 -8.52 13.64
CA LEU A 25 7.42 -7.18 13.88
C LEU A 25 6.90 -6.22 12.81
N ARG A 26 6.26 -5.13 13.23
CA ARG A 26 5.73 -4.10 12.30
C ARG A 26 6.80 -3.55 11.35
N SER A 27 8.04 -3.41 11.79
CA SER A 27 9.16 -2.93 10.96
C SER A 27 9.57 -3.88 9.83
N HIS A 28 9.15 -5.14 9.91
CA HIS A 28 9.42 -6.17 8.92
C HIS A 28 8.17 -6.53 8.10
N ARG A 29 7.03 -5.89 8.40
CA ARG A 29 5.82 -6.05 7.60
C ARG A 29 5.80 -5.01 6.48
N HIS A 30 5.49 -5.46 5.28
CA HIS A 30 5.42 -4.63 4.09
C HIS A 30 4.21 -5.05 3.26
N VAL A 31 3.38 -4.07 2.90
CA VAL A 31 2.25 -4.28 1.98
C VAL A 31 2.78 -4.05 0.56
N GLN A 32 2.74 -5.07 -0.30
CA GLN A 32 3.20 -4.91 -1.68
C GLN A 32 2.19 -4.09 -2.49
N ASP A 33 2.68 -3.33 -3.46
CA ASP A 33 1.80 -2.55 -4.33
C ASP A 33 0.88 -3.44 -5.19
N CYS A 34 1.28 -4.69 -5.49
CA CYS A 34 0.42 -5.67 -6.15
C CYS A 34 -0.77 -6.08 -5.28
N ASP A 35 -0.59 -6.21 -3.98
CA ASP A 35 -1.65 -6.58 -3.04
C ASP A 35 -2.66 -5.44 -2.91
N VAL A 36 -2.16 -4.20 -2.88
CA VAL A 36 -2.99 -2.99 -2.95
C VAL A 36 -3.80 -2.96 -4.25
N ALA A 37 -3.14 -3.16 -5.40
CA ALA A 37 -3.80 -3.17 -6.71
C ALA A 37 -4.88 -4.26 -6.79
N GLN A 38 -4.62 -5.44 -6.20
CA GLN A 38 -5.59 -6.52 -6.17
C GLN A 38 -6.81 -6.19 -5.31
N VAL A 39 -6.62 -5.57 -4.14
CA VAL A 39 -7.76 -5.09 -3.33
C VAL A 39 -8.55 -4.02 -4.05
N GLN A 40 -7.89 -3.11 -4.76
CA GLN A 40 -8.55 -2.08 -5.54
C GLN A 40 -9.37 -2.69 -6.69
N SER A 41 -8.81 -3.66 -7.42
CA SER A 41 -9.50 -4.38 -8.49
C SER A 41 -10.70 -5.19 -8.00
N LEU A 42 -10.69 -5.64 -6.74
CA LEU A 42 -11.73 -6.47 -6.13
C LEU A 42 -12.47 -5.75 -4.99
N ARG A 43 -12.56 -4.41 -5.04
CA ARG A 43 -13.09 -3.61 -3.92
C ARG A 43 -14.52 -4.00 -3.53
N SER A 44 -15.34 -4.44 -4.49
CA SER A 44 -16.72 -4.88 -4.28
C SER A 44 -16.80 -6.19 -3.48
N VAL A 45 -15.75 -6.99 -3.51
CA VAL A 45 -15.65 -8.29 -2.83
C VAL A 45 -15.27 -8.11 -1.35
N GLY A 46 -14.60 -7.01 -1.03
CA GLY A 46 -14.18 -6.63 0.32
C GLY A 46 -12.80 -7.18 0.69
N VAL A 47 -12.06 -6.40 1.50
CA VAL A 47 -10.64 -6.64 1.81
C VAL A 47 -10.37 -8.01 2.41
N LYS A 48 -11.27 -8.54 3.25
CA LYS A 48 -11.11 -9.85 3.87
C LYS A 48 -11.02 -10.97 2.84
N LYS A 49 -11.95 -11.00 1.88
CA LYS A 49 -11.97 -12.04 0.83
C LYS A 49 -10.78 -11.93 -0.12
N VAL A 50 -10.32 -10.71 -0.39
CA VAL A 50 -9.10 -10.50 -1.17
C VAL A 50 -7.87 -11.00 -0.41
N MET A 51 -7.80 -10.75 0.90
CA MET A 51 -6.76 -11.28 1.76
C MET A 51 -6.77 -12.82 1.78
N ASP A 52 -7.95 -13.44 1.89
CA ASP A 52 -8.07 -14.90 1.88
C ASP A 52 -7.54 -15.48 0.55
N HIS A 53 -7.80 -14.81 -0.57
CA HIS A 53 -7.28 -15.19 -1.88
C HIS A 53 -5.77 -14.92 -2.04
N LEU A 54 -5.25 -13.83 -1.51
CA LEU A 54 -3.81 -13.56 -1.44
C LEU A 54 -3.12 -14.63 -0.59
N LEU A 55 -3.77 -15.08 0.49
CA LEU A 55 -3.26 -16.12 1.37
C LEU A 55 -3.20 -17.45 0.63
N ASP A 56 -4.24 -17.80 -0.12
CA ASP A 56 -4.28 -19.03 -0.93
C ASP A 56 -3.14 -19.07 -1.97
N LYS A 57 -2.76 -17.90 -2.50
CA LYS A 57 -1.60 -17.77 -3.41
C LYS A 57 -0.25 -17.74 -2.69
N SER A 58 -0.24 -17.47 -1.39
CA SER A 58 0.97 -17.43 -0.60
C SER A 58 1.21 -18.77 0.08
N GLU A 59 2.45 -19.18 0.25
CA GLU A 59 2.75 -20.42 0.98
C GLU A 59 2.41 -20.31 2.48
N SER A 60 2.38 -19.07 3.01
CA SER A 60 2.05 -18.79 4.40
C SER A 60 1.77 -17.31 4.65
N TYR A 61 1.19 -16.98 5.82
CA TYR A 61 1.09 -15.59 6.30
C TYR A 61 2.46 -14.91 6.43
N ALA A 62 3.52 -15.66 6.76
CA ALA A 62 4.87 -15.12 6.81
C ALA A 62 5.37 -14.74 5.41
N ALA A 63 5.02 -15.53 4.38
CA ALA A 63 5.33 -15.25 2.98
C ALA A 63 4.54 -14.06 2.43
N MET A 64 3.29 -13.88 2.87
CA MET A 64 2.50 -12.68 2.53
C MET A 64 3.10 -11.40 3.11
N GLY A 65 3.72 -11.46 4.30
CA GLY A 65 4.50 -10.34 4.84
C GLY A 65 3.67 -9.18 5.39
N HIS A 66 2.34 -9.25 5.42
CA HIS A 66 1.49 -8.23 6.02
C HIS A 66 0.21 -8.81 6.63
N THR A 67 -0.47 -8.02 7.45
CA THR A 67 -1.79 -8.35 8.00
C THR A 67 -2.89 -7.59 7.25
N ILE A 68 -4.16 -7.96 7.47
CA ILE A 68 -5.32 -7.20 6.97
C ILE A 68 -5.27 -5.76 7.48
N LYS A 69 -4.84 -5.55 8.74
CA LYS A 69 -4.76 -4.21 9.33
C LYS A 69 -3.72 -3.35 8.63
N ASP A 70 -2.58 -3.92 8.24
CA ASP A 70 -1.55 -3.19 7.49
C ASP A 70 -2.07 -2.78 6.11
N LEU A 71 -2.79 -3.68 5.43
CA LEU A 71 -3.42 -3.42 4.13
C LEU A 71 -4.47 -2.31 4.21
N LEU A 72 -5.33 -2.34 5.23
CA LEU A 72 -6.31 -1.28 5.49
C LEU A 72 -5.62 0.07 5.77
N ASN A 73 -4.59 0.08 6.62
CA ASN A 73 -3.83 1.31 6.91
C ASN A 73 -3.21 1.90 5.64
N ARG A 74 -2.67 1.05 4.75
CA ARG A 74 -2.11 1.49 3.46
C ARG A 74 -3.18 2.08 2.56
N LEU A 75 -4.37 1.48 2.48
CA LEU A 75 -5.48 2.01 1.70
C LEU A 75 -6.01 3.34 2.25
N ASP A 76 -6.09 3.47 3.57
CA ASP A 76 -6.49 4.72 4.22
C ASP A 76 -5.47 5.83 3.96
N PHE A 77 -4.17 5.52 4.02
CA PHE A 77 -3.11 6.46 3.68
C PHE A 77 -3.17 6.90 2.21
N LEU A 78 -3.40 5.97 1.28
CA LEU A 78 -3.56 6.33 -0.13
C LEU A 78 -4.79 7.21 -0.35
N ARG A 79 -5.89 6.97 0.37
CA ARG A 79 -7.08 7.83 0.33
C ARG A 79 -6.78 9.23 0.85
N SER A 80 -6.08 9.35 1.99
CA SER A 80 -5.71 10.66 2.53
C SER A 80 -4.80 11.44 1.58
N ILE A 81 -3.89 10.76 0.87
CA ILE A 81 -3.07 11.42 -0.17
C ILE A 81 -3.93 11.95 -1.32
N LEU A 82 -4.93 11.18 -1.75
CA LEU A 82 -5.83 11.61 -2.84
C LEU A 82 -6.65 12.84 -2.44
N GLU A 83 -7.13 12.86 -1.19
CA GLU A 83 -7.89 13.96 -0.59
C GLU A 83 -7.02 15.21 -0.37
N ASP A 84 -5.80 15.05 0.15
CA ASP A 84 -4.90 16.16 0.51
C ASP A 84 -4.06 16.69 -0.65
N GLY A 85 -3.95 15.96 -1.77
CA GLY A 85 -3.24 16.40 -2.97
C GLY A 85 -1.75 16.70 -2.82
N SER A 86 -1.11 16.26 -1.74
CA SER A 86 0.27 16.62 -1.37
C SER A 86 1.35 15.66 -1.86
N MET A 87 1.08 14.84 -2.89
CA MET A 87 2.16 14.16 -3.60
C MET A 87 2.68 15.11 -4.68
N GLY A 88 3.94 15.51 -4.54
CA GLY A 88 4.64 16.42 -5.43
C GLY A 88 4.30 16.18 -6.90
N ASP A 89 3.82 17.25 -7.52
CA ASP A 89 3.72 17.54 -8.94
C ASP A 89 3.87 16.38 -9.93
N THR A 90 2.86 15.51 -9.96
CA THR A 90 2.45 14.86 -11.21
C THR A 90 0.93 14.83 -11.25
N GLY A 91 0.32 15.98 -11.56
CA GLY A 91 -1.12 16.07 -11.85
C GLY A 91 -1.60 14.97 -12.80
N PHE A 92 -0.72 14.50 -13.68
CA PHE A 92 -0.89 13.31 -14.52
C PHE A 92 -1.16 12.02 -13.72
N ILE A 93 -0.31 11.64 -12.76
CA ILE A 93 -0.48 10.38 -12.01
C ILE A 93 -1.74 10.48 -11.15
N LYS A 94 -2.01 11.64 -10.55
CA LYS A 94 -3.22 11.87 -9.76
C LYS A 94 -4.49 11.80 -10.62
N GLY A 95 -4.48 12.46 -11.78
CA GLY A 95 -5.58 12.45 -12.75
C GLY A 95 -5.85 11.06 -13.31
N PHE A 96 -4.79 10.36 -13.75
CA PHE A 96 -4.86 9.00 -14.24
C PHE A 96 -5.38 8.02 -13.18
N THR A 97 -4.82 8.08 -11.97
CA THR A 97 -5.25 7.32 -10.79
C THR A 97 -6.73 7.57 -10.52
N CYS A 98 -7.16 8.84 -10.40
CA CYS A 98 -8.56 9.18 -10.18
C CYS A 98 -9.48 8.54 -11.24
N CYS A 99 -9.16 8.68 -12.52
CA CYS A 99 -9.95 8.11 -13.61
C CYS A 99 -9.98 6.57 -13.58
N MET A 100 -8.87 5.92 -13.21
CA MET A 100 -8.81 4.46 -13.08
C MET A 100 -9.55 3.95 -11.83
N PHE A 101 -9.68 4.76 -10.78
CA PHE A 101 -10.23 4.32 -9.49
C PHE A 101 -11.70 4.69 -9.25
N THR A 102 -12.33 5.56 -10.04
CA THR A 102 -13.72 6.02 -9.78
C THR A 102 -14.85 5.15 -10.35
N TYR A 103 -14.57 4.08 -11.10
CA TYR A 103 -15.59 3.26 -11.80
C TYR A 103 -16.42 4.12 -12.75
N THR A 104 -15.79 4.52 -13.83
CA THR A 104 -16.38 5.31 -14.90
C THR A 104 -16.59 4.42 -16.11
N THR A 105 -17.70 4.61 -16.81
CA THR A 105 -17.87 4.14 -18.19
C THR A 105 -16.77 4.75 -19.07
N GLU A 106 -16.49 4.16 -20.24
CA GLU A 106 -15.48 4.70 -21.17
C GLU A 106 -15.71 6.20 -21.47
N THR A 107 -16.97 6.59 -21.67
CA THR A 107 -17.40 7.98 -21.85
C THR A 107 -17.15 8.88 -20.63
N GLU A 108 -17.35 8.37 -19.43
CA GLU A 108 -17.07 9.11 -18.20
C GLU A 108 -15.56 9.21 -17.97
N PHE A 109 -14.80 8.15 -18.26
CA PHE A 109 -13.33 8.16 -18.24
C PHE A 109 -12.79 9.25 -19.17
N ASP A 110 -13.25 9.29 -20.42
CA ASP A 110 -12.85 10.31 -21.41
C ASP A 110 -13.17 11.73 -20.92
N THR A 111 -14.34 11.91 -20.32
CA THR A 111 -14.76 13.22 -19.77
C THR A 111 -13.86 13.65 -18.61
N HIS A 112 -13.58 12.74 -17.67
CA HIS A 112 -12.69 13.01 -16.54
C HIS A 112 -11.24 13.20 -16.97
N TRP A 113 -10.79 12.47 -17.99
CA TRP A 113 -9.47 12.54 -18.57
C TRP A 113 -9.23 13.87 -19.29
N LEU A 114 -10.14 14.30 -20.16
CA LEU A 114 -10.07 15.58 -20.85
C LEU A 114 -10.04 16.75 -19.85
N LYS A 115 -10.90 16.71 -18.84
CA LYS A 115 -10.91 17.72 -17.78
C LYS A 115 -9.61 17.77 -16.99
N ALA A 116 -8.96 16.62 -16.75
CA ALA A 116 -7.65 16.57 -16.11
C ALA A 116 -6.55 17.16 -17.01
N ILE A 117 -6.57 16.88 -18.31
CA ILE A 117 -5.65 17.49 -19.28
C ILE A 117 -5.80 19.02 -19.29
N GLU A 118 -7.02 19.54 -19.29
CA GLU A 118 -7.28 21.00 -19.27
C GLU A 118 -6.88 21.67 -17.95
N THR A 119 -6.90 20.93 -16.84
CA THR A 119 -6.59 21.47 -15.51
C THR A 119 -5.08 21.46 -15.22
N PHE A 120 -4.32 20.55 -15.85
CA PHE A 120 -2.92 20.29 -15.49
C PHE A 120 -1.92 20.32 -16.66
N GLY A 121 -2.39 20.51 -17.91
CA GLY A 121 -1.56 20.75 -19.09
C GLY A 121 -1.50 22.24 -19.43
#